data_AF-A0A844IDT1-F1
#
_entry.id   AF-A0A844IDT1-F1
#
_cell.length_a   1.000
_cell.length_b   1.000
_cell.length_c   1.000
_cell.angle_alpha   90.00
_cell.angle_beta   90.00
_cell.angle_gamma   90.00
#
_symmetry.space_group_name_H-M   'P 1'
#
loop_
_entity.id
_entity.type
_entity.pdbx_description
1 polymer ?
#
loop_
_entity_poly.entity_id
_entity_poly.type
_entity_poly.pdbx_seq_one_letter_code
_entity_poly.pdbx_strand_id
1 'polypeptide(L)'
;MKAFEVMGKVDEKGQLLLDKPLEIYTSSQVRVIILVSDDIESDLDDTSVLEIKASLKTALQEAKAGKRIPLEKMWEGIDAE
;
A
#
# COMPACT_ATOMS: atom_id res chain seq x y z
N MET A 1 -26.99 -1.55 20.20
CA MET A 1 -25.56 -1.15 20.19
C MET A 1 -25.26 -0.56 18.82
N LYS A 2 -24.56 0.57 18.74
CA LYS A 2 -24.21 1.25 17.48
C LYS A 2 -22.69 1.28 17.35
N ALA A 3 -22.16 0.86 16.20
CA ALA A 3 -20.73 0.92 15.91
C ALA A 3 -20.41 2.26 15.22
N PHE A 4 -19.23 2.80 15.53
CA PHE A 4 -18.68 4.00 14.89
C PHE A 4 -17.30 3.63 14.37
N GLU A 5 -17.03 3.97 13.11
CA GLU A 5 -15.73 3.78 12.48
C GLU A 5 -15.07 5.15 12.34
N VAL A 6 -13.91 5.31 12.99
CA VAL A 6 -13.11 6.53 12.95
C VAL A 6 -11.65 6.12 12.84
N MET A 7 -10.91 6.81 11.98
CA MET A 7 -9.47 6.59 11.85
C MET A 7 -8.73 7.11 13.08
N GLY A 8 -7.71 6.36 13.48
CA GLY A 8 -6.82 6.72 14.57
C GLY A 8 -5.50 6.01 14.42
N LYS A 9 -4.53 6.42 15.23
CA LYS A 9 -3.19 5.84 15.29
C LYS A 9 -2.97 5.26 16.67
N VAL A 10 -2.28 4.14 16.74
CA VAL A 10 -1.77 3.59 17.98
C VAL A 10 -0.32 4.07 18.14
N ASP A 11 -0.01 4.73 19.25
CA ASP A 11 1.34 5.19 19.54
C ASP A 11 2.26 4.03 20.03
N GLU A 12 3.56 4.30 20.16
CA GLU A 12 4.55 3.33 20.63
C GLU A 12 4.31 2.83 22.06
N LYS A 13 3.44 3.50 22.82
CA LYS A 13 3.03 3.13 24.18
C LYS A 13 1.71 2.35 24.20
N GLY A 14 1.13 2.08 23.04
CA GLY A 14 -0.13 1.36 22.90
C GLY A 14 -1.38 2.22 23.15
N GLN A 15 -1.27 3.54 23.13
CA GLN A 15 -2.41 4.45 23.28
C GLN A 15 -3.07 4.70 21.93
N LEU A 16 -4.40 4.63 21.88
CA LEU A 16 -5.19 4.97 20.69
C LEU A 16 -5.47 6.48 20.65
N LEU A 17 -4.94 7.17 19.63
CA LEU A 17 -5.25 8.54 19.32
C LEU A 17 -6.19 8.60 18.12
N LEU A 18 -7.37 9.15 18.31
CA LEU A 18 -8.32 9.36 17.21
C LEU A 18 -7.97 10.63 16.45
N ASP A 19 -8.03 10.59 15.12
CA ASP A 19 -7.80 11.78 14.29
C ASP A 19 -8.92 12.83 14.48
N LYS A 20 -10.11 12.37 14.89
CA LYS A 20 -11.28 13.20 15.16
C LYS A 20 -11.99 12.73 16.44
N PRO A 21 -12.64 13.65 17.18
CA PRO A 21 -13.47 13.28 18.33
C PRO A 21 -14.64 12.38 17.90
N LEU A 22 -15.04 11.46 18.78
CA LEU A 22 -16.28 10.69 18.60
C LEU A 22 -17.47 11.61 18.85
N GLU A 23 -18.46 11.57 17.96
CA GLU A 23 -19.73 12.32 18.09
C GLU A 23 -20.69 11.63 19.10
N ILE A 24 -20.16 11.26 20.27
CA ILE A 24 -20.90 10.64 21.35
C ILE A 24 -20.98 11.65 22.49
N TYR A 25 -22.11 12.34 22.58
CA TYR A 25 -22.33 13.42 23.55
C TYR A 25 -22.93 12.95 24.88
N THR A 26 -23.00 11.64 25.08
CA THR A 26 -23.50 10.99 26.31
C THR A 26 -22.37 10.26 27.01
N SER A 27 -22.19 10.52 28.32
CA SER A 27 -21.29 9.73 29.16
C SER A 27 -21.83 8.30 29.23
N SER A 28 -21.13 7.35 28.61
CA SER A 28 -21.57 5.96 28.49
C SER A 28 -20.35 5.05 28.34
N GLN A 29 -20.46 3.82 28.82
CA GLN A 29 -19.42 2.81 28.62
C GLN A 29 -19.42 2.33 27.17
N VAL A 30 -18.26 2.33 26.52
CA VAL A 30 -18.08 1.93 25.13
C VAL A 30 -17.19 0.70 25.02
N ARG A 31 -17.42 -0.13 23.99
CA ARG A 31 -16.51 -1.21 23.59
C ARG A 31 -15.73 -0.74 22.38
N VAL A 32 -14.40 -0.84 22.43
CA VAL A 32 -13.50 -0.44 21.35
C VAL A 32 -13.04 -1.70 20.60
N ILE A 33 -13.16 -1.68 19.27
CA ILE A 33 -12.62 -2.71 18.37
C ILE A 33 -11.58 -2.00 17.51
N ILE A 34 -10.35 -2.52 17.50
CA ILE A 34 -9.23 -1.94 16.74
C ILE A 34 -8.94 -2.88 15.59
N LEU A 35 -8.98 -2.34 14.37
CA LEU A 35 -8.51 -3.04 13.18
C LEU A 35 -7.12 -2.49 12.86
N VAL A 36 -6.13 -3.37 12.87
CA VAL A 36 -4.77 -3.05 12.44
C VAL A 36 -4.58 -3.72 11.10
N SER A 37 -4.14 -2.97 10.08
CA SER A 37 -3.76 -3.56 8.80
C SER A 37 -2.49 -4.37 8.99
N ASP A 38 -2.53 -5.64 8.59
CA ASP A 38 -1.32 -6.44 8.38
C ASP A 38 -0.60 -5.97 7.10
N ASP A 39 -0.18 -4.71 7.04
CA ASP A 39 0.69 -4.20 5.96
C ASP A 39 2.11 -4.81 6.03
N ILE A 40 2.33 -5.78 6.92
CA ILE A 40 3.59 -6.51 7.14
C ILE A 40 3.42 -8.02 6.85
N GLU A 41 2.38 -8.44 6.13
CA GLU A 41 2.58 -9.58 5.23
C GLU A 41 3.30 -9.03 3.99
N SER A 42 4.59 -8.67 4.14
CA SER A 42 5.46 -8.59 2.98
C SER A 42 5.51 -10.00 2.44
N ASP A 43 4.71 -10.27 1.40
CA ASP A 43 4.91 -11.46 0.60
C ASP A 43 6.40 -11.49 0.24
N LEU A 44 7.12 -12.53 0.65
CA LEU A 44 8.57 -12.58 0.44
C LEU A 44 8.90 -12.61 -1.06
N ASP A 45 7.90 -12.88 -1.90
CA ASP A 45 7.95 -12.82 -3.35
C ASP A 45 7.64 -11.42 -3.93
N ASP A 46 7.18 -10.45 -3.12
CA ASP A 46 6.89 -9.10 -3.59
C ASP A 46 8.16 -8.27 -3.76
N THR A 47 8.39 -7.81 -4.99
CA THR A 47 9.51 -6.89 -5.29
C THR A 47 9.32 -5.59 -4.52
N SER A 48 10.35 -5.17 -3.79
CA SER A 48 10.24 -3.99 -2.94
C SER A 48 9.86 -2.73 -3.73
N VAL A 49 9.07 -1.83 -3.12
CA VAL A 49 8.67 -0.56 -3.73
C VAL A 49 9.89 0.26 -4.20
N LEU A 50 11.03 0.13 -3.52
CA LEU A 50 12.28 0.77 -3.90
C LEU A 50 12.84 0.21 -5.21
N GLU A 51 12.84 -1.12 -5.37
CA GLU A 51 13.26 -1.78 -6.60
C GLU A 51 12.33 -1.48 -7.77
N ILE A 52 11.01 -1.48 -7.56
CA ILE A 52 10.03 -1.08 -8.58
C ILE A 52 10.32 0.36 -9.05
N LYS A 53 10.52 1.30 -8.13
CA LYS A 53 10.84 2.70 -8.47
C LYS A 53 12.15 2.82 -9.24
N ALA A 54 13.18 2.07 -8.85
CA ALA A 54 14.46 2.06 -9.53
C ALA A 54 14.34 1.49 -10.96
N SER A 55 13.64 0.38 -11.12
CA SER A 55 13.38 -0.27 -12.41
C SER A 55 12.60 0.66 -13.36
N LEU A 56 11.51 1.27 -12.87
CA LEU A 56 10.71 2.21 -13.66
C LEU A 56 11.52 3.45 -14.10
N LYS A 57 12.37 3.98 -13.21
CA LYS A 57 13.23 5.11 -13.55
C LYS A 57 14.20 4.73 -14.67
N THR A 58 14.81 3.56 -14.59
CA THR A 58 15.74 3.05 -15.62
C THR A 58 15.01 2.86 -16.95
N ALA A 59 13.88 2.15 -16.95
CA ALA A 59 13.08 1.92 -18.15
C ALA A 59 12.63 3.24 -18.81
N LEU A 60 12.29 4.26 -18.01
CA LEU A 60 11.93 5.58 -18.54
C LEU A 60 13.13 6.29 -19.21
N GLN A 61 14.34 6.15 -18.68
CA GLN A 61 15.54 6.72 -19.30
C GLN A 61 15.92 6.00 -20.59
N GLU A 62 15.85 4.67 -20.60
CA GLU A 62 16.08 3.86 -21.80
C GLU A 62 15.07 4.20 -22.90
N ALA A 63 13.80 4.33 -22.50
CA ALA A 63 12.75 4.80 -23.37
C ALA A 63 13.09 6.16 -23.97
N LYS A 64 13.49 7.15 -23.16
CA LYS A 64 13.89 8.48 -23.67
C LYS A 64 15.10 8.43 -24.58
N ALA A 65 16.05 7.52 -24.33
CA ALA A 65 17.23 7.32 -25.15
C ALA A 65 16.98 6.51 -26.44
N GLY A 66 15.72 6.12 -26.71
CA GLY A 66 15.37 5.32 -27.90
C GLY A 66 15.75 3.84 -27.80
N LYS A 67 16.22 3.38 -26.64
CA LYS A 67 16.48 1.97 -26.35
C LYS A 67 15.15 1.27 -26.03
N ARG A 68 14.39 0.96 -27.08
CA ARG A 68 13.10 0.28 -26.98
C ARG A 68 13.01 -0.79 -28.06
N ILE A 69 12.26 -1.85 -27.79
CA ILE A 69 11.90 -2.85 -28.80
C ILE A 69 10.62 -2.35 -29.50
N PRO A 70 10.62 -2.22 -30.84
CA PRO A 70 9.40 -1.94 -31.59
C PRO A 70 8.33 -3.00 -31.32
N LEU A 71 7.06 -2.60 -31.25
CA LEU A 71 5.96 -3.52 -30.91
C LEU A 71 5.90 -4.72 -31.86
N GLU A 72 6.16 -4.51 -33.14
CA GLU A 72 6.23 -5.57 -34.17
C GLU A 72 7.29 -6.64 -33.88
N LYS A 73 8.37 -6.27 -33.16
CA LYS A 73 9.47 -7.16 -32.78
C LYS A 73 9.36 -7.71 -31.37
N MET A 74 8.33 -7.32 -30.62
CA MET A 74 8.16 -7.76 -29.24
C MET A 74 7.95 -9.27 -29.11
N TRP A 75 7.41 -9.89 -30.17
CA TRP A 75 7.18 -11.34 -30.27
C TRP A 75 8.38 -12.11 -30.84
N GLU A 76 9.41 -11.43 -31.36
CA GLU A 76 10.61 -12.10 -31.87
C GLU A 76 11.38 -12.72 -30.70
N GLY A 77 11.48 -14.06 -30.65
CA GLY A 77 12.21 -14.79 -29.62
C GLY A 77 11.40 -15.18 -28.38
N ILE A 78 10.09 -14.90 -28.36
CA ILE A 78 9.14 -15.52 -27.43
C ILE A 78 8.53 -16.71 -28.19
N ASP A 79 9.10 -17.90 -28.03
CA ASP A 79 8.54 -19.12 -28.62
C ASP A 79 7.18 -19.42 -27.96
N ALA A 80 6.14 -19.57 -28.80
CA ALA A 80 4.85 -20.07 -28.38
C ALA A 80 4.83 -21.60 -28.53
N GLU A 81 5.57 -22.30 -27.66
CA GLU A 81 5.44 -23.76 -27.51
C GLU A 81 4.50 -24.11 -26.35
#